data_AF-A0A3M2SSZ5-F1
#
_entry.id   AF-A0A3M2SSZ5-F1
#
_cell.length_a   1.000
_cell.length_b   1.000
_cell.length_c   1.000
_cell.angle_alpha   90.00
_cell.angle_beta   90.00
_cell.angle_gamma   90.00
#
_symmetry.space_group_name_H-M   'P 1'
#
loop_
_entity.id
_entity.type
_entity.pdbx_description
1 polymer ?
#
loop_
_entity_poly.entity_id
_entity_poly.type
_entity_poly.pdbx_seq_one_letter_code
_entity_poly.pdbx_strand_id
1 'polypeptide(L)'
;FLGPWLPGFLNHRGYTATRFFTYIFTDQGILGDPIAVSSTYIILFIVFAAFLQASKVGDYFVNFAFACAGQARGGPAKVAVFASGLMGMINGTSAGNV
;
A
#
# COMPACT_ATOMS: atom_id res chain seq x y z
N PHE A 1 15.53 -14.34 30.02
CA PHE A 1 16.93 -14.44 29.61
C PHE A 1 17.64 -13.12 29.90
N LEU A 2 17.13 -11.96 29.48
CA LEU A 2 17.67 -10.64 29.86
C LEU A 2 16.86 -9.87 30.92
N GLY A 3 15.71 -10.41 31.35
CA GLY A 3 14.80 -9.80 32.34
C GLY A 3 15.44 -9.20 33.59
N PRO A 4 16.33 -9.93 34.31
CA PRO A 4 16.96 -9.41 35.52
C PRO A 4 17.96 -8.27 35.29
N TRP A 5 18.44 -8.11 34.06
CA TRP A 5 19.46 -7.11 33.66
C TRP A 5 18.84 -5.88 32.98
N LEU A 6 17.51 -5.86 32.79
CA LEU A 6 16.79 -4.73 32.19
C LEU A 6 16.50 -3.64 33.25
N PRO A 7 16.69 -2.35 32.90
CA PRO A 7 16.49 -1.24 33.83
C PRO A 7 15.00 -0.92 34.05
N GLY A 8 14.66 -0.49 35.27
CA GLY A 8 13.35 0.06 35.61
C GLY A 8 12.21 -0.97 35.55
N PHE A 9 11.06 -0.56 35.00
CA PHE A 9 9.83 -1.37 34.93
C PHE A 9 9.94 -2.59 34.00
N LEU A 10 11.00 -2.66 33.20
CA LEU A 10 11.30 -3.80 32.33
C LEU A 10 12.01 -4.95 33.09
N ASN A 11 12.36 -4.75 34.37
CA ASN A 11 12.94 -5.80 35.20
C ASN A 11 11.89 -6.87 35.54
N HIS A 12 12.18 -8.12 35.20
CA HIS A 12 11.33 -9.26 35.54
C HIS A 12 12.15 -10.52 35.77
N ARG A 13 11.57 -11.55 36.42
CA ARG A 13 12.22 -12.83 36.77
C ARG A 13 12.88 -13.57 35.61
N GLY A 14 12.64 -13.14 34.36
CA GLY A 14 13.20 -13.72 33.15
C GLY A 14 12.43 -14.96 32.67
N TYR A 15 12.27 -15.08 31.36
CA TYR A 15 11.80 -16.31 30.71
C TYR A 15 12.96 -17.06 30.05
N THR A 16 12.90 -18.39 29.95
CA THR A 16 13.84 -19.17 29.12
C THR A 16 13.79 -18.67 27.68
N ALA A 17 14.94 -18.58 27.00
CA ALA A 17 15.01 -18.09 25.62
C ALA A 17 14.07 -18.86 24.68
N THR A 18 14.02 -20.18 24.82
CA THR A 18 13.09 -21.05 24.09
C THR A 18 11.65 -20.61 24.26
N ARG A 19 11.18 -20.38 25.51
CA ARG A 19 9.81 -19.95 25.79
C ARG A 19 9.49 -18.59 25.19
N PHE A 20 10.44 -17.67 25.18
CA PHE A 20 10.29 -16.34 24.59
C PHE A 20 10.10 -16.41 23.07
N PHE A 21 10.98 -17.15 22.37
CA PHE A 21 10.85 -17.30 20.92
C PHE A 21 9.59 -18.07 20.54
N THR A 22 9.26 -19.15 21.25
CA THR A 22 8.00 -19.89 21.04
C THR A 22 6.78 -18.99 21.22
N TYR A 23 6.80 -18.07 22.19
CA TYR A 23 5.70 -17.12 22.40
C TYR A 23 5.59 -16.08 21.28
N ILE A 24 6.72 -15.55 20.79
CA ILE A 24 6.73 -14.57 19.70
C ILE A 24 6.14 -15.14 18.41
N PHE A 25 6.39 -16.41 18.09
CA PHE A 25 5.88 -17.06 16.89
C PHE A 25 4.48 -17.67 17.05
N THR A 26 3.73 -17.26 18.07
CA THR A 26 2.35 -17.70 18.31
C THR A 26 1.36 -16.63 17.85
N ASP A 27 0.06 -16.94 17.78
CA ASP A 27 -1.02 -16.00 17.41
C ASP A 27 -1.21 -14.83 18.40
N GLN A 28 -0.64 -14.94 19.60
CA GLN A 28 -0.55 -13.85 20.59
C GLN A 28 0.70 -12.98 20.42
N GLY A 29 1.60 -13.40 19.52
CA GLY A 29 2.85 -12.72 19.19
C GLY A 29 2.78 -12.05 17.83
N ILE A 30 3.81 -12.27 17.01
CA ILE A 30 3.92 -11.63 15.69
C ILE A 30 2.90 -12.21 14.70
N LEU A 31 2.56 -13.50 14.80
CA LEU A 31 1.62 -14.15 13.88
C LEU A 31 0.14 -13.89 14.22
N GLY A 32 -0.15 -12.90 15.06
CA GLY A 32 -1.51 -12.57 15.44
C GLY A 32 -2.36 -11.94 14.32
N ASP A 33 -3.57 -11.55 14.72
CA ASP A 33 -4.60 -11.02 13.81
C ASP A 33 -4.12 -9.94 12.82
N PRO A 34 -3.25 -8.98 13.19
CA PRO A 34 -2.79 -7.98 12.22
C PRO A 34 -2.04 -8.59 11.02
N ILE A 35 -1.21 -9.61 11.24
CA ILE A 35 -0.52 -10.31 10.15
C ILE A 35 -1.48 -11.19 9.37
N ALA A 36 -2.41 -11.86 10.05
CA ALA A 36 -3.44 -12.65 9.39
C ALA A 36 -4.27 -11.80 8.42
N VAL A 37 -4.77 -10.64 8.87
CA VAL A 37 -5.53 -9.69 8.04
C VAL A 37 -4.67 -9.10 6.92
N SER A 38 -3.40 -8.77 7.21
CA SER A 38 -2.49 -8.21 6.20
C SER A 38 -2.19 -9.20 5.07
N SER A 39 -1.98 -10.47 5.41
CA SER A 39 -1.66 -11.52 4.45
C SER A 39 -2.86 -12.02 3.64
N THR A 40 -4.09 -11.85 4.14
CA THR A 40 -5.31 -12.33 3.45
C THR A 40 -6.00 -11.22 2.66
N TYR A 41 -6.10 -10.01 3.21
CA TYR A 41 -6.86 -8.92 2.60
C TYR A 41 -5.96 -7.83 2.01
N ILE A 42 -4.97 -7.35 2.76
CA ILE A 42 -4.15 -6.20 2.32
C ILE A 42 -3.26 -6.56 1.13
N ILE A 43 -2.73 -7.79 1.09
CA ILE A 43 -1.87 -8.25 0.00
C ILE A 43 -2.52 -8.11 -1.38
N LEU A 44 -3.84 -8.31 -1.48
CA LEU A 44 -4.58 -8.23 -2.74
C LEU A 44 -4.53 -6.81 -3.31
N PHE A 45 -4.69 -5.80 -2.47
CA PHE A 45 -4.60 -4.39 -2.87
C PHE A 45 -3.18 -3.99 -3.25
N ILE A 46 -2.17 -4.47 -2.50
CA ILE A 46 -0.76 -4.20 -2.82
C ILE A 46 -0.38 -4.81 -4.16
N VAL A 47 -0.74 -6.08 -4.39
CA VAL A 47 -0.48 -6.78 -5.66
C VAL A 47 -1.21 -6.10 -6.80
N PHE A 48 -2.46 -5.69 -6.60
CA PHE A 48 -3.22 -4.97 -7.62
C PHE A 48 -2.61 -3.59 -7.94
N ALA A 49 -2.20 -2.83 -6.92
CA ALA A 49 -1.51 -1.56 -7.11
C ALA A 49 -0.18 -1.73 -7.86
N ALA A 50 0.61 -2.74 -7.49
CA ALA A 50 1.85 -3.09 -8.17
C ALA A 50 1.59 -3.53 -9.62
N PHE A 51 0.52 -4.30 -9.86
CA PHE A 51 0.09 -4.68 -11.21
C PHE A 51 -0.27 -3.46 -12.07
N LEU A 52 -1.03 -2.50 -11.53
CA LEU A 52 -1.37 -1.27 -12.25
C LEU A 52 -0.14 -0.41 -12.57
N GLN A 53 0.82 -0.32 -11.64
CA GLN A 53 2.09 0.37 -11.87
C GLN A 53 2.93 -0.33 -12.94
N ALA A 54 3.07 -1.66 -12.86
CA ALA A 54 3.85 -2.44 -13.82
C ALA A 54 3.22 -2.44 -15.22
N SER A 55 1.89 -2.47 -15.30
CA SER A 55 1.15 -2.47 -16.56
C SER A 55 1.16 -1.11 -17.27
N LYS A 56 1.69 -0.04 -16.64
CA LYS A 56 1.76 1.31 -17.20
C LYS A 56 0.42 1.81 -17.76
N VAL A 57 -0.68 1.42 -17.11
CA VAL A 57 -2.03 1.84 -17.52
C VAL A 57 -2.16 3.37 -17.52
N GLY A 58 -1.48 4.04 -16.60
CA GLY A 58 -1.39 5.51 -16.58
C GLY A 58 -0.78 6.09 -17.87
N ASP A 59 0.35 5.55 -18.32
CA ASP A 59 0.98 5.96 -19.59
C ASP A 59 0.08 5.63 -20.79
N TYR A 60 -0.66 4.52 -20.72
CA TYR A 60 -1.62 4.12 -21.75
C TYR A 60 -2.76 5.15 -21.89
N PHE A 61 -3.31 5.63 -20.77
CA PHE A 61 -4.33 6.68 -20.77
C PHE A 61 -3.80 8.02 -21.26
N VAL A 62 -2.56 8.38 -20.91
CA VAL A 62 -1.89 9.58 -21.41
C VAL A 62 -1.69 9.50 -22.92
N ASN A 63 -1.15 8.38 -23.43
CA ASN A 63 -0.96 8.15 -24.86
C ASN A 63 -2.28 8.10 -25.63
N PHE A 64 -3.35 7.54 -25.03
CA PHE A 64 -4.69 7.58 -25.60
C PHE A 64 -5.22 9.02 -25.71
N ALA A 65 -5.05 9.85 -24.67
CA ALA A 65 -5.40 11.26 -24.72
C ALA A 65 -4.60 12.02 -25.79
N PHE A 66 -3.30 11.73 -25.93
CA PHE A 66 -2.46 12.26 -27.01
C PHE A 66 -2.93 11.82 -28.40
N ALA A 67 -3.32 10.55 -28.58
CA ALA A 67 -3.84 10.05 -29.84
C ALA A 67 -5.18 10.73 -30.23
N CYS A 68 -6.06 10.96 -29.26
CA CYS A 68 -7.37 11.59 -29.52
C CYS A 68 -7.29 13.11 -29.76
N ALA A 69 -6.39 13.84 -29.09
CA ALA A 69 -6.38 15.31 -29.13
C ALA A 69 -5.10 15.94 -29.71
N GLY A 70 -4.05 15.15 -29.98
CA GLY A 70 -2.71 15.63 -30.34
C GLY A 70 -2.57 16.23 -31.74
N GLN A 71 -3.36 15.77 -32.73
CA GLN A 71 -3.32 16.32 -34.10
C GLN A 71 -4.13 17.61 -34.30
N ALA A 72 -4.90 18.04 -33.30
CA ALA A 72 -5.69 19.27 -33.42
C ALA A 72 -4.80 20.52 -33.32
N ARG A 73 -5.18 21.62 -34.00
CA ARG A 73 -4.56 22.95 -33.76
C ARG A 73 -4.69 23.31 -32.27
N GLY A 74 -3.55 23.54 -31.61
CA GLY A 74 -3.45 23.68 -30.15
C GLY A 74 -3.30 22.35 -29.37
N GLY A 75 -2.88 21.27 -30.06
CA GLY A 75 -2.83 19.88 -29.56
C GLY A 75 -2.28 19.68 -28.15
N PRO A 76 -1.11 20.24 -27.78
CA PRO A 76 -0.56 20.06 -26.43
C PRO A 76 -1.47 20.60 -25.32
N ALA A 77 -2.15 21.72 -25.56
CA ALA A 77 -3.07 22.33 -24.58
C ALA A 77 -4.35 21.50 -24.42
N LYS A 78 -4.90 20.96 -25.51
CA LYS A 78 -6.13 20.14 -25.46
C LYS A 78 -5.87 18.76 -24.86
N VAL A 79 -4.73 18.15 -25.19
CA VAL A 79 -4.32 16.89 -24.57
C VAL A 79 -4.13 17.06 -23.06
N ALA A 80 -3.52 18.16 -22.61
CA ALA A 80 -3.35 18.43 -21.18
C ALA A 80 -4.70 18.51 -20.44
N VAL A 81 -5.72 19.13 -21.04
CA VAL A 81 -7.07 19.22 -20.46
C VAL A 81 -7.77 17.85 -20.45
N PHE A 82 -7.71 17.09 -21.55
CA PHE A 82 -8.30 15.75 -21.61
C PHE A 82 -7.61 14.75 -20.67
N ALA A 83 -6.27 14.75 -20.61
CA ALA A 83 -5.50 13.91 -19.70
C ALA A 83 -5.76 14.28 -18.24
N SER A 84 -5.85 15.57 -17.90
CA SER A 84 -6.20 16.03 -16.55
C SER A 84 -7.62 15.63 -16.15
N GLY A 85 -8.59 15.71 -17.06
CA GLY A 85 -9.96 15.26 -16.81
C GLY A 85 -10.05 13.76 -16.60
N LEU A 86 -9.34 12.96 -17.40
CA LEU A 86 -9.33 11.50 -17.31
C LEU A 86 -8.59 11.01 -16.05
N MET A 87 -7.45 11.61 -15.74
CA MET A 87 -6.70 11.34 -14.51
C MET A 87 -7.46 11.82 -13.26
N GLY A 88 -8.19 12.92 -13.35
CA GLY A 88 -9.08 13.42 -12.30
C GLY A 88 -10.25 12.48 -12.00
N MET A 89 -10.75 11.74 -13.00
CA MET A 89 -11.75 10.69 -12.80
C MET A 89 -11.18 9.44 -12.11
N ILE A 90 -9.94 9.05 -12.43
CA ILE A 90 -9.23 7.94 -11.76
C ILE A 90 -8.94 8.27 -10.29
N ASN A 91 -8.55 9.51 -10.01
CA ASN A 91 -8.31 10.00 -8.65
C ASN A 91 -9.59 10.49 -7.96
N GLY A 92 -10.78 10.25 -8.56
CA GLY A 92 -12.07 10.74 -8.10
C GLY A 92 -12.24 10.53 -6.60
N THR A 93 -12.26 11.63 -5.87
CA THR A 93 -12.40 11.69 -4.41
C THR A 93 -13.80 11.26 -4.00
N SER A 94 -14.04 9.95 -4.02
CA SER A 94 -15.16 9.33 -3.30
C SER A 94 -14.85 9.13 -1.81
N ALA A 95 -13.64 9.46 -1.35
CA ALA A 95 -13.28 9.56 0.08
C ALA A 95 -13.43 10.98 0.66
N GLY A 96 -14.13 11.89 -0.04
CA GLY A 96 -14.42 13.25 0.41
C GLY A 96 -15.92 13.55 0.58
N ASN A 97 -16.77 12.52 0.49
CA ASN A 97 -18.21 12.65 0.75
C ASN A 97 -18.67 11.60 1.77
N VAL A 98 -18.04 11.63 2.94
CA VAL A 98 -18.64 11.30 4.24
C VAL A 98 -18.28 12.39 5.24
#